data_AF-A0A0J9CSI8-F1
#
_entry.id   AF-A0A0J9CSI8-F1
#
_cell.length_a   1.000
_cell.length_b   1.000
_cell.length_c   1.000
_cell.angle_alpha   90.00
_cell.angle_beta   90.00
_cell.angle_gamma   90.00
#
_symmetry.space_group_name_H-M   'P 1'
#
loop_
_entity.id
_entity.type
_entity.pdbx_description
1 polymer ?
#
loop_
_entity_poly.entity_id
_entity_poly.type
_entity_poly.pdbx_seq_one_letter_code
_entity_poly.pdbx_strand_id
1 'polypeptide(L)'
;MSRAVDIVDGTRTPFPKARGAPFTPVDLKARFGGKIEIDWDIPEAHRDNLPERIDAVLPTATFPPFPFGTDFTRIELQLLRVMQYLADHAARPAQLAALVARGLRGGQPDEAEFAALERMGLDAPHGVREHSYRALILGALRSAGQ
;
A
#
# COMPACT_ATOMS: atom_id res chain seq x y z
N MET A 1 15.50 -17.06 -23.59
CA MET A 1 15.19 -16.00 -24.56
C MET A 1 13.97 -15.24 -24.06
N SER A 2 14.21 -14.03 -23.54
CA SER A 2 13.18 -13.08 -23.09
C SER A 2 12.34 -12.56 -24.26
N ARG A 3 11.06 -12.28 -24.02
CA ARG A 3 10.28 -11.17 -24.57
C ARG A 3 9.12 -10.92 -23.58
N ALA A 4 9.34 -10.00 -22.65
CA ALA A 4 8.95 -8.59 -22.75
C ALA A 4 7.41 -8.45 -22.71
N VAL A 5 6.91 -8.36 -21.48
CA VAL A 5 5.65 -7.68 -21.18
C VAL A 5 5.96 -6.21 -21.43
N ASP A 6 5.54 -5.67 -22.56
CA ASP A 6 5.70 -4.27 -22.88
C ASP A 6 4.85 -3.44 -21.92
N ILE A 7 5.48 -3.02 -20.83
CA ILE A 7 5.10 -1.85 -20.04
C ILE A 7 5.74 -0.67 -20.79
N VAL A 8 4.99 -0.08 -21.70
CA VAL A 8 5.37 1.20 -22.31
C VAL A 8 4.64 2.30 -21.55
N ASP A 9 5.42 3.07 -20.81
CA ASP A 9 5.16 4.47 -20.45
C ASP A 9 4.23 4.82 -19.27
N GLY A 10 4.23 4.04 -18.17
CA GLY A 10 3.78 4.49 -16.84
C GLY A 10 2.31 4.97 -16.70
N THR A 11 1.59 5.02 -17.81
CA THR A 11 0.19 5.34 -17.95
C THR A 11 -0.50 4.00 -18.03
N ARG A 12 -1.41 3.73 -17.09
CA ARG A 12 -2.39 2.66 -17.31
C ARG A 12 -3.10 3.04 -18.61
N THR A 13 -2.80 2.36 -19.70
CA THR A 13 -3.63 2.43 -20.89
C THR A 13 -5.03 2.05 -20.40
N PRO A 14 -6.03 2.95 -20.46
CA PRO A 14 -7.36 2.63 -19.98
C PRO A 14 -7.79 1.37 -20.73
N PHE A 15 -8.12 0.30 -20.00
CA PHE A 15 -8.68 -0.90 -20.61
C PHE A 15 -9.95 -0.46 -21.33
N PRO A 16 -9.96 -0.36 -22.67
CA PRO A 16 -11.15 0.10 -23.35
C PRO A 16 -12.02 -1.15 -23.49
N LYS A 17 -12.75 -1.52 -22.44
CA LYS A 17 -13.99 -2.27 -22.66
C LYS A 17 -15.07 -1.27 -23.07
N ALA A 18 -14.78 -0.49 -24.11
CA ALA A 18 -15.83 0.19 -24.85
C ALA A 18 -16.83 -0.87 -25.31
N ARG A 19 -18.10 -0.51 -25.32
CA ARG A 19 -19.20 -1.39 -25.75
C ARG A 19 -18.85 -2.03 -27.11
N GLY A 20 -18.69 -3.35 -27.15
CA GLY A 20 -18.36 -4.11 -28.37
C GLY A 20 -16.87 -4.18 -28.75
N ALA A 21 -15.94 -3.77 -27.86
CA ALA A 21 -14.51 -3.96 -28.11
C ALA A 21 -14.12 -5.45 -28.10
N PRO A 22 -13.19 -5.88 -28.96
CA PRO A 22 -12.76 -7.28 -29.03
C PRO A 22 -12.09 -7.73 -27.73
N PHE A 23 -12.19 -9.03 -27.44
CA PHE A 23 -11.52 -9.66 -26.31
C PHE A 23 -10.03 -9.30 -26.27
N THR A 24 -9.55 -8.94 -25.08
CA THR A 24 -8.14 -8.64 -24.90
C THR A 24 -7.31 -9.91 -25.10
N PRO A 25 -6.00 -9.79 -25.40
CA PRO A 25 -5.11 -10.96 -25.46
C PRO A 25 -5.14 -11.84 -24.20
N VAL A 26 -5.45 -11.24 -23.04
CA VAL A 26 -5.62 -11.96 -21.76
C VAL A 26 -6.88 -12.81 -21.75
N ASP A 27 -7.99 -12.31 -22.28
CA ASP A 27 -9.26 -13.03 -22.36
C ASP A 27 -9.14 -14.25 -23.28
N LEU A 28 -8.47 -14.11 -24.43
CA LEU A 28 -8.20 -15.25 -25.33
C LEU A 28 -7.34 -16.31 -24.65
N LYS A 29 -6.28 -15.90 -23.94
CA LYS A 29 -5.43 -16.83 -23.17
C LYS A 29 -6.21 -17.55 -22.07
N ALA A 30 -7.16 -16.88 -21.42
CA ALA A 30 -8.01 -17.49 -20.41
C ALA A 30 -8.98 -18.52 -21.02
N ARG A 31 -9.57 -18.23 -22.19
CA ARG A 31 -10.43 -19.19 -22.93
C ARG A 31 -9.66 -20.43 -23.36
N PHE A 32 -8.53 -20.24 -24.06
CA PHE A 32 -7.70 -21.37 -24.51
C PHE A 32 -7.07 -22.14 -23.35
N GLY A 33 -6.90 -21.49 -22.19
CA GLY A 33 -6.45 -22.12 -20.95
C GLY A 33 -7.56 -22.77 -20.12
N GLY A 34 -8.81 -22.78 -20.58
CA GLY A 34 -9.95 -23.40 -19.88
C GLY A 34 -10.38 -22.69 -18.59
N LYS A 35 -9.94 -21.44 -18.36
CA LYS A 35 -10.30 -20.65 -17.17
C LYS A 35 -11.67 -19.98 -17.28
N ILE A 36 -12.15 -19.81 -18.51
CA ILE A 36 -13.45 -19.25 -18.87
C ILE A 36 -13.98 -20.00 -20.10
N GLU A 37 -15.29 -20.11 -20.26
CA GLU A 37 -15.88 -20.83 -21.39
C GLU A 37 -15.59 -20.10 -22.72
N ILE A 38 -15.49 -20.87 -23.80
CA ILE A 38 -15.06 -20.36 -25.11
C ILE A 38 -16.07 -19.37 -25.72
N ASP A 39 -17.32 -19.44 -25.31
CA ASP A 39 -18.47 -18.65 -25.74
C ASP A 39 -19.00 -17.71 -24.65
N TRP A 40 -18.41 -17.74 -23.45
CA TRP A 40 -18.80 -16.85 -22.36
C TRP A 40 -18.67 -15.39 -22.77
N ASP A 41 -19.63 -14.55 -22.38
CA ASP A 41 -19.56 -13.10 -22.56
C ASP A 41 -20.00 -12.40 -21.27
N ILE A 42 -19.57 -11.16 -21.09
CA ILE A 42 -19.89 -10.37 -19.89
C ILE A 42 -21.41 -10.09 -19.90
N PRO A 43 -22.16 -10.43 -18.84
CA PRO A 43 -23.59 -10.12 -18.77
C PRO A 43 -23.84 -8.61 -18.89
N GLU A 44 -24.94 -8.23 -19.53
CA GLU A 44 -25.28 -6.83 -19.85
C GLU A 44 -25.20 -5.89 -18.62
N ALA A 45 -25.69 -6.35 -17.47
CA ALA A 45 -25.66 -5.60 -16.21
C ALA A 45 -24.24 -5.22 -15.73
N HIS A 46 -23.19 -5.91 -16.21
CA HIS A 46 -21.80 -5.71 -15.81
C HIS A 46 -20.93 -5.10 -16.91
N ARG A 47 -21.48 -4.87 -18.12
CA ARG A 47 -20.71 -4.37 -19.28
C ARG A 47 -20.29 -2.91 -19.13
N ASP A 48 -21.03 -2.12 -18.36
CA ASP A 48 -20.75 -0.70 -18.18
C ASP A 48 -19.86 -0.40 -16.95
N ASN A 49 -18.96 -1.30 -16.54
CA ASN A 49 -17.99 -1.02 -15.45
C ASN A 49 -16.83 -0.11 -15.94
N LEU A 50 -17.20 1.09 -16.39
CA LEU A 50 -16.31 2.09 -16.98
C LEU A 50 -15.97 3.18 -15.95
N PRO A 51 -14.77 3.80 -16.02
CA PRO A 51 -14.39 4.89 -15.11
C PRO A 51 -15.45 5.97 -15.01
N GLU A 52 -16.05 6.38 -16.13
CA GLU A 52 -17.05 7.45 -16.18
C GLU A 52 -18.35 7.07 -15.45
N ARG A 53 -18.78 5.80 -15.54
CA ARG A 53 -19.95 5.32 -14.79
C ARG A 53 -19.64 5.20 -13.30
N ILE A 54 -18.44 4.73 -12.96
CA ILE A 54 -18.00 4.64 -11.57
C ILE A 54 -17.97 6.03 -10.97
N ASP A 55 -17.35 7.01 -11.62
CA ASP A 55 -17.29 8.40 -11.15
C ASP A 55 -18.68 9.05 -11.03
N ALA A 56 -19.62 8.70 -11.91
CA ALA A 56 -20.99 9.21 -11.86
C ALA A 56 -21.85 8.58 -10.74
N VAL A 57 -21.63 7.30 -10.42
CA VAL A 57 -22.45 6.53 -9.44
C VAL A 57 -21.84 6.53 -8.04
N LEU A 58 -20.50 6.56 -7.97
CA LEU A 58 -19.71 6.77 -6.77
C LEU A 58 -19.14 8.19 -6.83
N PRO A 59 -19.92 9.23 -6.50
CA PRO A 59 -19.32 10.54 -6.24
C PRO A 59 -18.24 10.34 -5.18
N THR A 60 -17.12 11.07 -5.28
CA THR A 60 -15.90 10.98 -4.44
C THR A 60 -16.18 10.70 -2.97
N ALA A 61 -16.53 9.46 -2.67
CA ALA A 61 -16.87 9.02 -1.34
C ALA A 61 -15.52 8.91 -0.65
N THR A 62 -15.34 9.68 0.40
CA THR A 62 -14.17 9.54 1.25
C THR A 62 -14.37 8.25 2.02
N PHE A 63 -13.95 7.14 1.42
CA PHE A 63 -13.93 5.86 2.11
C PHE A 63 -12.90 5.95 3.23
N PRO A 64 -13.22 5.44 4.43
CA PRO A 64 -12.19 5.26 5.43
C PRO A 64 -11.13 4.28 4.88
N PRO A 65 -9.88 4.37 5.35
CA PRO A 65 -8.90 3.32 5.11
C PRO A 65 -9.50 1.96 5.50
N PHE A 66 -9.40 0.97 4.60
CA PHE A 66 -9.95 -0.37 4.78
C PHE A 66 -11.49 -0.40 4.97
N PRO A 67 -12.29 0.00 3.95
CA PRO A 67 -13.74 0.14 4.08
C PRO A 67 -14.50 -1.18 4.34
N PHE A 68 -13.87 -2.32 4.11
CA PHE A 68 -14.42 -3.65 4.37
C PHE A 68 -13.81 -4.31 5.63
N GLY A 69 -13.14 -3.52 6.47
CA GLY A 69 -12.36 -4.02 7.59
C GLY A 69 -10.94 -4.42 7.20
N THR A 70 -10.16 -4.79 8.21
CA THR A 70 -8.76 -5.16 8.08
C THR A 70 -8.37 -6.14 9.17
N ASP A 71 -7.48 -7.07 8.84
CA ASP A 71 -6.85 -7.97 9.81
C ASP A 71 -5.72 -7.27 10.60
N PHE A 72 -5.41 -6.01 10.27
CA PHE A 72 -4.46 -5.23 11.05
C PHE A 72 -5.05 -4.85 12.40
N THR A 73 -4.29 -5.14 13.45
CA THR A 73 -4.50 -4.61 14.78
C THR A 73 -4.32 -3.09 14.79
N ARG A 74 -4.80 -2.45 15.86
CA ARG A 74 -4.63 -1.00 16.07
C ARG A 74 -3.15 -0.55 16.04
N ILE A 75 -2.26 -1.37 16.61
CA ILE A 75 -0.81 -1.09 16.61
C ILE A 75 -0.24 -1.19 15.20
N GLU A 76 -0.65 -2.17 14.41
CA GLU A 76 -0.21 -2.32 13.02
C GLU A 76 -0.71 -1.19 12.13
N LEU A 77 -1.96 -0.73 12.31
CA LEU A 77 -2.49 0.44 11.61
C LEU A 77 -1.69 1.72 11.92
N GLN A 78 -1.26 1.89 13.17
CA GLN A 78 -0.37 2.98 13.55
C GLN A 78 1.02 2.82 12.91
N LEU A 79 1.60 1.62 12.98
CA LEU A 79 2.89 1.31 12.38
C LEU A 79 2.90 1.50 10.87
N LEU A 80 1.81 1.19 10.16
CA LEU A 80 1.68 1.48 8.73
C LEU A 80 1.91 2.96 8.42
N ARG A 81 1.30 3.87 9.20
CA ARG A 81 1.52 5.31 9.05
C ARG A 81 2.97 5.69 9.33
N VAL A 82 3.58 5.11 10.36
CA VAL A 82 4.99 5.35 10.71
C VAL A 82 5.93 4.86 9.60
N MET A 83 5.67 3.68 9.04
CA MET A 83 6.46 3.10 7.96
C MET A 83 6.34 3.94 6.69
N GLN A 84 5.13 4.39 6.36
CA GLN A 84 4.89 5.30 5.24
C GLN A 84 5.66 6.61 5.43
N TYR A 85 5.57 7.20 6.62
CA TYR A 85 6.32 8.42 6.96
C TYR A 85 7.83 8.22 6.80
N LEU A 86 8.38 7.11 7.29
CA LEU A 86 9.80 6.80 7.12
C LEU A 86 10.18 6.59 5.65
N ALA A 87 9.35 5.89 4.88
CA ALA A 87 9.56 5.67 3.45
C ALA A 87 9.63 6.99 2.67
N ASP A 88 8.73 7.92 2.96
CA ASP A 88 8.70 9.24 2.33
C ASP A 88 9.95 10.08 2.66
N HIS A 89 10.62 9.79 3.77
CA HIS A 89 11.81 10.50 4.25
C HIS A 89 13.11 9.73 3.98
N ALA A 90 13.04 8.50 3.46
CA ALA A 90 14.18 7.60 3.31
C ALA A 90 15.30 8.16 2.41
N ALA A 91 14.93 8.95 1.39
CA ALA A 91 15.89 9.58 0.48
C ALA A 91 16.59 10.83 1.07
N ARG A 92 16.29 11.22 2.32
CA ARG A 92 16.74 12.47 2.94
C ARG A 92 17.52 12.18 4.23
N PRO A 93 18.84 11.92 4.16
CA PRO A 93 19.65 11.47 5.31
C PRO A 93 19.59 12.41 6.52
N ALA A 94 19.56 13.72 6.29
CA ALA A 94 19.46 14.71 7.36
C ALA A 94 18.14 14.59 8.15
N GLN A 95 17.04 14.23 7.46
CA GLN A 95 15.75 14.03 8.11
C GLN A 95 15.72 12.72 8.89
N LEU A 96 16.29 11.64 8.35
CA LEU A 96 16.46 10.39 9.10
C LEU A 96 17.32 10.59 10.36
N ALA A 97 18.43 11.34 10.25
CA ALA A 97 19.27 11.67 11.40
C ALA A 97 18.51 12.50 12.45
N ALA A 98 17.66 13.43 12.03
CA ALA A 98 16.80 14.19 12.93
C ALA A 98 15.79 13.28 13.65
N LEU A 99 15.22 12.28 12.97
CA LEU A 99 14.33 11.29 13.58
C LEU A 99 15.07 10.42 14.59
N VAL A 100 16.27 9.93 14.28
CA VAL A 100 17.11 9.21 15.25
C VAL A 100 17.36 10.07 16.49
N ALA A 101 17.79 11.33 16.29
CA ALA A 101 18.04 12.24 17.39
C ALA A 101 16.79 12.49 18.25
N ARG A 102 15.60 12.58 17.63
CA ARG A 102 14.31 12.71 18.33
C ARG A 102 13.97 11.45 19.13
N GLY A 103 14.19 10.27 18.56
CA GLY A 103 13.98 8.99 19.23
C GLY A 103 14.89 8.80 20.44
N LEU A 104 16.15 9.22 20.33
CA LEU A 104 17.13 9.14 21.42
C LEU A 104 16.91 10.18 22.54
N ARG A 105 16.36 11.36 22.21
CA ARG A 105 16.13 12.42 23.20
C ARG A 105 14.86 12.24 24.03
N GLY A 106 13.80 11.69 23.43
CA GLY A 106 12.59 11.40 24.20
C GLY A 106 12.88 10.24 25.15
N GLY A 107 12.39 10.34 26.39
CA GLY A 107 12.68 9.40 27.47
C GLY A 107 12.17 7.98 27.22
N GLN A 108 11.89 7.27 28.31
CA GLN A 108 11.39 5.89 28.21
C GLN A 108 10.12 5.83 27.35
N PRO A 109 9.99 4.82 26.47
CA PRO A 109 8.79 4.65 25.67
C PRO A 109 7.55 4.54 26.55
N ASP A 110 6.46 5.18 26.13
CA ASP A 110 5.15 4.90 26.74
C ASP A 110 4.62 3.51 26.31
N GLU A 111 3.47 3.11 26.86
CA GLU A 111 2.88 1.80 26.60
C GLU A 111 2.60 1.55 25.10
N ALA A 112 2.14 2.58 24.37
CA ALA A 112 1.82 2.45 22.95
C ALA A 112 3.09 2.39 22.09
N GLU A 113 4.10 3.18 22.44
CA GLU A 113 5.43 3.14 21.83
C GLU A 113 6.09 1.77 22.09
N PHE A 114 5.98 1.24 23.31
CA PHE A 114 6.52 -0.07 23.66
C PHE A 114 5.85 -1.19 22.87
N ALA A 115 4.51 -1.22 22.81
CA ALA A 115 3.77 -2.22 22.02
C ALA A 115 4.12 -2.14 20.51
N ALA A 116 4.36 -0.94 19.99
CA ALA A 116 4.81 -0.75 18.61
C ALA A 116 6.23 -1.30 18.40
N LEU A 117 7.13 -1.11 19.37
CA LEU A 117 8.48 -1.67 19.32
C LEU A 117 8.47 -3.20 19.42
N GLU A 118 7.67 -3.77 20.32
CA GLU A 118 7.50 -5.23 20.45
C GLU A 118 6.98 -5.83 19.14
N ARG A 119 5.95 -5.22 18.53
CA ARG A 119 5.42 -5.70 17.24
C ARG A 119 6.47 -5.69 16.12
N MET A 120 7.44 -4.77 16.18
CA MET A 120 8.57 -4.64 15.25
C MET A 120 9.79 -5.48 15.64
N GLY A 121 9.79 -6.15 16.81
CA GLY A 121 10.96 -6.87 17.34
C GLY A 121 12.10 -5.94 17.77
N LEU A 122 11.78 -4.76 18.28
CA LEU A 122 12.71 -3.70 18.68
C LEU A 122 12.54 -3.26 20.15
N ASP A 123 11.80 -4.04 20.95
CA ASP A 123 11.65 -3.87 22.39
C ASP A 123 12.96 -4.19 23.14
N ALA A 124 13.70 -5.20 22.67
CA ALA A 124 15.01 -5.61 23.17
C ALA A 124 16.08 -5.57 22.04
N PRO A 125 16.49 -4.38 21.56
CA PRO A 125 17.44 -4.27 20.46
C PRO A 125 18.85 -4.76 20.84
N HIS A 126 19.51 -5.43 19.91
CA HIS A 126 20.88 -5.91 20.02
C HIS A 126 21.82 -5.22 19.02
N GLY A 127 22.81 -4.51 19.56
CA GLY A 127 23.85 -3.86 18.76
C GLY A 127 23.40 -2.58 18.08
N VAL A 128 24.38 -1.87 17.48
CA VAL A 128 24.22 -0.49 17.02
C VAL A 128 23.12 -0.32 15.96
N ARG A 129 22.94 -1.34 15.11
CA ARG A 129 21.93 -1.32 14.04
C ARG A 129 20.50 -1.36 14.59
N GLU A 130 20.19 -2.29 15.49
CA GLU A 130 18.84 -2.38 16.03
C GLU A 130 18.52 -1.20 16.95
N HIS A 131 19.52 -0.69 17.68
CA HIS A 131 19.36 0.55 18.42
C HIS A 131 19.03 1.75 17.51
N SER A 132 19.64 1.84 16.33
CA SER A 132 19.32 2.92 15.39
C SER A 132 17.93 2.75 14.78
N TYR A 133 17.49 1.52 14.48
CA TYR A 133 16.13 1.24 14.05
C TYR A 133 15.10 1.58 15.13
N ARG A 134 15.32 1.16 16.38
CA ARG A 134 14.47 1.55 17.52
C ARG A 134 14.36 3.06 17.65
N ALA A 135 15.48 3.78 17.54
CA ALA A 135 15.48 5.24 17.59
C ALA A 135 14.74 5.88 16.41
N LEU A 136 14.85 5.32 15.19
CA LEU A 136 14.08 5.78 14.03
C LEU A 136 12.57 5.60 14.26
N ILE A 137 12.14 4.43 14.74
CA ILE A 137 10.72 4.13 15.01
C ILE A 137 10.17 5.08 16.06
N LEU A 138 10.85 5.24 17.20
CA LEU A 138 10.44 6.19 18.24
C LEU A 138 10.42 7.63 17.74
N GLY A 139 11.44 8.02 16.97
CA GLY A 139 11.50 9.33 16.35
C GLY A 139 10.31 9.58 15.43
N ALA A 140 9.96 8.62 14.58
CA ALA A 140 8.85 8.71 13.64
C ALA A 140 7.48 8.65 14.34
N LEU A 141 7.29 7.78 15.35
CA LEU A 141 6.08 7.74 16.18
C LEU A 141 5.77 9.11 16.79
N ARG A 142 6.78 9.74 17.39
CA ARG A 142 6.71 11.07 18.01
C ARG A 142 6.56 12.22 17.00
N SER A 143 6.73 11.94 15.71
CA SER A 143 6.61 12.91 14.61
C SER A 143 5.29 12.78 13.86
N ALA A 144 4.83 11.55 13.64
CA ALA A 144 3.63 11.22 12.89
C ALA A 144 2.35 11.26 13.74
N GLY A 145 2.49 11.36 15.07
CA GLY A 145 1.40 11.66 16.01
C GLY A 145 1.05 13.15 16.11
N GLN A 146 1.73 14.02 15.35
CA GLN A 146 1.37 15.44 15.18
C GLN A 146 0.68 15.67 13.84
#